data_AF-A0A0B2S0X4-F1
#
_entry.id   AF-A0A0B2S0X4-F1
#
_cell.length_a   1.000
_cell.length_b   1.000
_cell.length_c   1.000
_cell.angle_alpha   90.00
_cell.angle_beta   90.00
_cell.angle_gamma   90.00
#
_symmetry.space_group_name_H-M   'P 1'
#
loop_
_entity.id
_entity.type
_entity.pdbx_description
1 polymer ?
#
loop_
_entity_poly.entity_id
_entity_poly.type
_entity_poly.pdbx_seq_one_letter_code
_entity_poly.pdbx_strand_id
1 'polypeptide(L)'
;KIPSKISVFAWRLIEDRLPTRMNLHRRQVQLQDLRCPFCREAVEETSHLFFHCVFIQPILWESMSWRYWWMAVTWAIWKSRNRVMFSNAEFDANRLFDEAVF
;
A
#
# COMPACT_ATOMS: atom_id res chain seq x y z
N LYS A 1 18.47 7.92 -13.41
CA LYS A 1 17.77 6.70 -13.89
C LYS A 1 16.85 6.21 -12.78
N ILE A 2 15.57 5.95 -13.05
CA ILE A 2 14.64 5.37 -12.07
C ILE A 2 15.06 3.91 -11.83
N PRO A 3 15.20 3.45 -10.57
CA PRO A 3 15.47 2.05 -10.27
C PRO A 3 14.41 1.11 -10.88
N SER A 4 14.84 0.00 -11.46
CA SER A 4 13.95 -0.98 -12.11
C SER A 4 12.86 -1.51 -11.17
N LYS A 5 13.16 -1.66 -9.88
CA LYS A 5 12.19 -2.07 -8.85
C LYS A 5 11.01 -1.10 -8.75
N ILE A 6 11.27 0.20 -8.83
CA ILE A 6 10.25 1.25 -8.73
C ILE A 6 9.39 1.26 -10.00
N SER A 7 9.99 1.10 -11.18
CA SER A 7 9.25 1.01 -12.44
C SER A 7 8.34 -0.21 -12.51
N VAL A 8 8.81 -1.38 -12.07
CA VAL A 8 7.98 -2.61 -12.01
C VAL A 8 6.85 -2.46 -11.00
N PHE A 9 7.11 -1.83 -9.84
CA PHE A 9 6.07 -1.54 -8.87
C PHE A 9 4.99 -0.61 -9.44
N ALA A 10 5.40 0.49 -10.07
CA ALA A 10 4.48 1.45 -10.70
C ALA A 10 3.58 0.76 -11.72
N TRP A 11 4.19 -0.04 -12.61
CA TRP A 11 3.44 -0.80 -13.61
C TRP A 11 2.46 -1.78 -12.97
N ARG A 12 2.87 -2.53 -11.93
CA ARG A 12 1.95 -3.43 -11.22
C ARG A 12 0.82 -2.68 -10.52
N LEU A 13 1.09 -1.49 -10.00
CA LEU A 13 0.08 -0.65 -9.35
C LEU A 13 -0.96 -0.17 -10.36
N ILE A 14 -0.51 0.36 -11.50
CA ILE A 14 -1.39 0.87 -12.58
C ILE A 14 -2.27 -0.25 -13.15
N GLU A 15 -1.73 -1.46 -13.26
CA GLU A 15 -2.41 -2.61 -13.84
C GLU A 15 -3.25 -3.41 -12.83
N ASP A 16 -3.40 -2.94 -11.58
CA ASP A 16 -4.04 -3.69 -10.49
C ASP A 16 -3.48 -5.12 -10.32
N ARG A 17 -2.16 -5.26 -10.50
CA ARG A 17 -1.42 -6.55 -10.43
C ARG A 17 -0.63 -6.74 -9.15
N LEU A 18 -0.75 -5.81 -8.20
CA LEU A 18 -0.18 -5.98 -6.86
C LEU A 18 -0.87 -7.13 -6.12
N PRO A 19 -0.13 -7.92 -5.32
CA PRO A 19 -0.69 -9.05 -4.55
C PRO A 19 -1.46 -8.55 -3.31
N THR A 20 -2.48 -7.73 -3.52
CA THR A 20 -3.51 -7.41 -2.52
C THR A 20 -4.34 -8.66 -2.22
N ARG A 21 -5.03 -8.71 -1.07
CA ARG A 21 -5.84 -9.90 -0.74
C ARG A 21 -6.94 -10.15 -1.77
N MET A 22 -7.58 -9.10 -2.29
CA MET A 22 -8.56 -9.25 -3.36
C MET A 22 -7.92 -9.87 -4.63
N ASN A 23 -6.74 -9.41 -5.04
CA ASN A 23 -6.08 -9.95 -6.24
C ASN A 23 -5.54 -11.37 -6.04
N LEU A 24 -5.13 -11.72 -4.83
CA LEU A 24 -4.76 -13.11 -4.48
C LEU A 24 -6.00 -14.01 -4.50
N HIS A 25 -7.12 -13.56 -3.93
CA HIS A 25 -8.38 -14.27 -3.96
C HIS A 25 -8.88 -14.52 -5.39
N ARG A 26 -8.81 -13.50 -6.27
CA ARG A 26 -9.11 -13.64 -7.71
C ARG A 26 -8.23 -14.70 -8.42
N ARG A 27 -7.03 -14.96 -7.91
CA ARG A 27 -6.11 -16.01 -8.39
C ARG A 27 -6.29 -17.35 -7.66
N GLN A 28 -7.41 -17.52 -6.96
CA GLN A 28 -7.76 -18.73 -6.22
C GLN A 28 -6.80 -19.07 -5.07
N VAL A 29 -6.06 -18.08 -4.55
CA VAL A 29 -5.29 -18.26 -3.31
C VAL A 29 -6.25 -18.18 -2.12
N GLN A 30 -6.32 -19.25 -1.34
CA GLN A 30 -7.15 -19.29 -0.14
C GLN A 30 -6.57 -18.38 0.95
N LEU A 31 -7.35 -17.38 1.35
CA LEU A 31 -7.03 -16.45 2.43
C LEU A 31 -8.16 -16.48 3.44
N GLN A 32 -7.83 -16.56 4.73
CA GLN A 32 -8.83 -16.59 5.81
C GLN A 32 -9.51 -15.22 6.02
N ASP A 33 -8.80 -14.14 5.67
CA ASP A 33 -9.27 -12.78 5.82
C ASP A 33 -8.90 -11.95 4.59
N LEU A 34 -9.87 -11.21 4.05
CA LEU A 34 -9.73 -10.31 2.92
C LEU A 34 -9.59 -8.84 3.34
N ARG A 35 -9.74 -8.52 4.63
CA ARG A 35 -9.78 -7.15 5.14
C ARG A 35 -8.43 -6.45 5.03
N CYS A 36 -8.49 -5.14 4.86
CA CYS A 36 -7.36 -4.24 4.80
C CYS A 36 -6.50 -4.40 6.06
N PRO A 37 -5.16 -4.55 5.92
CA PRO A 37 -4.29 -4.77 7.07
C PRO A 37 -4.18 -3.52 7.97
N PHE A 38 -4.54 -2.34 7.45
CA PHE A 38 -4.50 -1.08 8.20
C PHE A 38 -5.80 -0.80 8.93
N CYS A 39 -6.92 -0.66 8.21
CA CYS A 39 -8.19 -0.31 8.84
C CYS A 39 -8.98 -1.51 9.37
N ARG A 40 -8.76 -2.71 8.84
CA ARG A 40 -9.55 -3.92 9.15
C ARG A 40 -11.08 -3.80 8.94
N GLU A 41 -11.57 -2.71 8.38
CA GLU A 41 -13.01 -2.45 8.16
C GLU A 41 -13.47 -2.75 6.72
N ALA A 42 -12.59 -2.64 5.73
CA ALA A 42 -12.92 -2.83 4.32
C ALA A 42 -12.00 -3.87 3.67
N VAL A 43 -12.37 -4.35 2.48
CA VAL A 43 -11.56 -5.33 1.74
C VAL A 43 -10.26 -4.69 1.22
N GLU A 44 -9.15 -5.44 1.29
CA GLU A 44 -7.87 -5.01 0.74
C GLU A 44 -7.88 -5.09 -0.79
N GLU A 45 -8.37 -4.02 -1.41
CA GLU A 45 -8.23 -3.72 -2.83
C GLU A 45 -7.14 -2.68 -3.05
N THR A 46 -6.59 -2.58 -4.26
CA THR A 46 -5.58 -1.59 -4.60
C THR A 46 -6.12 -0.16 -4.41
N SER A 47 -7.36 0.09 -4.85
CA SER A 47 -8.06 1.38 -4.65
C SER A 47 -8.19 1.71 -3.16
N HIS A 48 -8.65 0.76 -2.35
CA HIS A 48 -8.80 0.97 -0.92
C HIS A 48 -7.45 1.21 -0.25
N LEU A 49 -6.46 0.34 -0.50
CA LEU A 49 -5.15 0.39 0.13
C LEU A 49 -4.42 1.72 -0.14
N PHE A 50 -4.52 2.25 -1.36
CA PHE A 50 -3.77 3.42 -1.79
C PHE A 50 -4.57 4.71 -1.90
N PHE A 51 -5.89 4.73 -1.70
CA PHE A 51 -6.67 5.96 -1.87
C PHE A 51 -7.81 6.13 -0.86
N HIS A 52 -8.45 5.05 -0.40
CA HIS A 52 -9.67 5.13 0.42
C HIS A 52 -9.51 4.63 1.86
N CYS A 53 -8.36 4.08 2.24
CA CYS A 53 -8.13 3.65 3.60
C CYS A 53 -8.06 4.88 4.52
N VAL A 54 -8.87 4.88 5.58
CA VAL A 54 -8.97 5.99 6.55
C VAL A 54 -7.61 6.41 7.15
N PHE A 55 -6.68 5.46 7.27
CA PHE A 55 -5.34 5.71 7.78
C PHE A 55 -4.35 6.23 6.72
N ILE A 56 -4.62 5.97 5.45
CA ILE A 56 -3.71 6.28 4.35
C ILE A 56 -4.12 7.58 3.63
N GLN A 57 -5.42 7.83 3.53
CA GLN A 57 -5.97 8.99 2.86
C GLN A 57 -5.41 10.34 3.37
N PRO A 58 -5.25 10.58 4.70
CA PRO A 58 -4.64 11.82 5.19
C PRO A 58 -3.18 11.99 4.74
N ILE A 59 -2.41 10.90 4.79
CA ILE A 59 -0.97 10.88 4.43
C ILE A 59 -0.78 11.22 2.95
N LEU A 60 -1.67 10.72 2.08
CA LEU A 60 -1.66 11.03 0.66
C LEU A 60 -1.98 12.50 0.38
N TRP A 61 -2.94 13.06 1.11
CA TRP A 61 -3.35 14.44 0.92
C TRP A 61 -2.23 15.42 1.31
N GLU A 62 -1.51 15.15 2.38
CA GLU A 62 -0.36 15.96 2.81
C GLU A 62 0.83 15.83 1.84
N SER A 63 1.01 14.65 1.23
CA SER A 63 2.13 14.36 0.32
C SER A 63 1.90 14.75 -1.15
N MET A 64 0.66 15.10 -1.53
CA MET A 64 0.29 15.50 -2.90
C MET A 64 0.93 16.82 -3.38
N SER A 65 1.61 17.58 -2.52
CA SER A 65 2.28 18.83 -2.91
C SER A 65 3.61 18.64 -3.67
N TRP A 66 4.17 17.41 -3.72
CA TRP A 66 5.48 17.15 -4.34
C TRP A 66 5.40 16.12 -5.48
N ARG A 67 5.69 16.57 -6.72
CA ARG A 67 5.57 15.79 -7.99
C ARG A 67 6.28 14.43 -8.02
N TYR A 68 7.26 14.19 -7.17
CA TYR A 68 8.05 12.94 -7.12
C TYR A 68 7.76 12.07 -5.90
N TRP A 69 6.95 12.56 -4.95
CA TRP A 69 6.74 11.92 -3.65
C TRP A 69 5.61 10.90 -3.65
N TRP A 70 4.64 11.02 -4.55
CA TRP A 70 3.57 10.03 -4.67
C TRP A 70 4.11 8.60 -4.91
N MET A 71 5.24 8.47 -5.61
CA MET A 71 5.95 7.20 -5.80
C MET A 71 6.61 6.70 -4.51
N ALA A 72 7.17 7.60 -3.70
CA ALA A 72 7.77 7.26 -2.40
C ALA A 72 6.69 6.83 -1.40
N VAL A 73 5.58 7.57 -1.35
CA VAL A 73 4.43 7.29 -0.47
C VAL A 73 3.78 5.94 -0.83
N THR A 74 3.47 5.71 -2.11
CA THR A 74 2.90 4.41 -2.54
C THR A 74 3.87 3.24 -2.27
N TRP A 75 5.18 3.45 -2.45
CA TRP A 75 6.18 2.46 -2.07
C TRP A 75 6.22 2.21 -0.54
N ALA A 76 6.19 3.26 0.27
CA ALA A 76 6.19 3.19 1.73
C ALA A 76 4.93 2.47 2.26
N ILE A 77 3.75 2.82 1.73
CA ILE A 77 2.49 2.14 2.02
C ILE A 77 2.61 0.65 1.72
N TRP A 78 3.11 0.30 0.53
CA TRP A 78 3.27 -1.10 0.13
C TRP A 78 4.26 -1.86 1.03
N LYS A 79 5.37 -1.22 1.39
CA LYS A 79 6.39 -1.78 2.28
C LYS A 79 5.83 -1.99 3.70
N SER A 80 5.13 -1.00 4.25
CA SER A 80 4.46 -1.08 5.55
C SER A 80 3.43 -2.20 5.57
N ARG A 81 2.60 -2.30 4.52
CA ARG A 81 1.65 -3.39 4.33
C ARG A 81 2.34 -4.75 4.40
N ASN A 82 3.43 -4.93 3.65
CA ASN A 82 4.14 -6.21 3.66
C ASN A 82 4.76 -6.53 5.03
N ARG A 83 5.24 -5.51 5.77
CA ARG A 83 5.72 -5.70 7.15
C ARG A 83 4.61 -6.21 8.07
N VAL A 84 3.42 -5.60 8.01
CA VAL A 84 2.25 -6.04 8.79
C VAL A 84 1.88 -7.48 8.44
N MET A 85 1.90 -7.84 7.16
CA MET A 85 1.53 -9.18 6.67
C MET A 85 2.53 -10.28 7.04
N PHE A 86 3.84 -10.03 6.90
CA PHE A 86 4.87 -11.06 7.00
C PHE A 86 5.64 -11.05 8.31
N SER A 87 5.56 -9.97 9.09
CA SER A 87 6.27 -9.83 10.37
C SER A 87 5.32 -9.69 11.57
N ASN A 88 4.01 -9.83 11.36
CA ASN A 88 2.96 -9.64 12.37
C ASN A 88 3.10 -8.33 13.17
N ALA A 89 3.68 -7.31 12.54
CA ALA A 89 3.89 -6.01 13.15
C ALA A 89 2.57 -5.24 13.17
N GLU A 90 2.36 -4.43 14.21
CA GLU A 90 1.25 -3.48 14.23
C GLU A 90 1.47 -2.36 13.21
N PHE A 91 0.35 -1.84 12.70
CA PHE A 91 0.39 -0.69 11.83
C PHE A 91 0.70 0.56 12.65
N ASP A 92 1.73 1.29 12.21
CA ASP A 92 2.16 2.55 12.81
C ASP A 92 2.14 3.64 11.74
N ALA A 93 1.19 4.56 11.87
CA ALA A 93 0.97 5.65 10.93
C ALA A 93 2.07 6.71 10.98
N ASN A 94 2.65 6.97 12.16
CA ASN A 94 3.73 7.95 12.31
C ASN A 94 4.98 7.46 11.59
N ARG A 95 5.31 6.18 11.79
CA ARG A 95 6.42 5.56 11.08
C ARG A 95 6.20 5.49 9.58
N LEU A 96 4.96 5.28 9.13
CA LEU A 96 4.63 5.31 7.71
C LEU A 96 4.86 6.71 7.12
N PHE A 97 4.45 7.75 7.86
CA PHE A 97 4.69 9.13 7.47
C PHE A 97 6.20 9.40 7.36
N ASP A 98 6.99 9.05 8.38
CA ASP A 98 8.46 9.18 8.34
C ASP A 98 9.07 8.44 7.15
N GLU A 99 8.67 7.18 6.89
CA GLU A 99 9.17 6.39 5.75
C GLU A 99 8.71 6.94 4.38
N ALA A 100 7.64 7.74 4.33
CA ALA A 100 7.18 8.40 3.11
C ALA A 100 7.87 9.76 2.91
N VAL A 101 8.39 10.36 3.99
CA VAL A 101 8.99 11.70 3.99
C VAL A 101 10.46 11.74 3.55
N PHE A 102 11.19 10.67 3.84
CA PHE A 102 12.62 10.51 3.54
C PHE A 102 12.87 9.56 2.36
#